data_AF-A0A0B7HE52-F1
#
_entry.id   AF-A0A0B7HE52-F1
#
_cell.length_a   1.000
_cell.length_b   1.000
_cell.length_c   1.000
_cell.angle_alpha   90.00
_cell.angle_beta   90.00
_cell.angle_gamma   90.00
#
_symmetry.space_group_name_H-M   'P 1'
#
loop_
_entity.id
_entity.type
_entity.pdbx_description
1 polymer ?
#
loop_
_entity_poly.entity_id
_entity_poly.type
_entity_poly.pdbx_seq_one_letter_code
_entity_poly.pdbx_strand_id
1 'polypeptide(L)'
;MKPTKTLFGMSFAAYDVERRTRKGSSYAQVDTIIDWKPISVIIDKYYQKRASASGQKPYDGLLLFKMLLIGMWNLTNLYTT
;
A
#
# COMPACT_ATOMS: atom_id res chain seq x y z
N MET A 1 3.67 -27.68 17.17
CA MET A 1 3.12 -26.63 18.04
C MET A 1 3.83 -25.32 17.71
N LYS A 2 3.11 -24.26 17.33
CA LYS A 2 3.69 -22.91 17.14
C LYS A 2 3.68 -22.22 18.51
N PRO A 3 4.78 -21.63 18.99
CA PRO A 3 4.78 -20.98 20.30
C PRO A 3 4.00 -19.66 20.21
N THR A 4 2.97 -19.52 21.04
CA THR A 4 2.25 -18.28 21.29
C THR A 4 3.20 -17.34 22.05
N LYS A 5 3.70 -16.30 21.39
CA LYS A 5 4.56 -15.30 22.03
C LYS A 5 3.74 -14.47 23.02
N THR A 6 4.07 -14.59 24.30
CA THR A 6 3.56 -13.77 25.39
C THR A 6 3.90 -12.29 25.12
N LEU A 7 2.88 -11.44 24.94
CA LEU A 7 3.02 -10.02 24.58
C LEU A 7 3.46 -9.12 25.75
N PHE A 8 3.35 -9.62 26.99
CA PHE A 8 3.78 -8.90 28.20
C PHE A 8 5.25 -9.23 28.50
N GLY A 9 6.17 -8.34 28.13
CA GLY A 9 7.60 -8.46 28.47
C GLY A 9 8.61 -8.07 27.39
N MET A 10 8.17 -7.59 26.23
CA MET A 10 9.10 -7.27 25.15
C MET A 10 9.80 -5.92 25.39
N SER A 11 11.13 -5.89 25.38
CA SER A 11 11.89 -4.64 25.46
C SER A 11 11.58 -3.75 24.25
N PHE A 12 11.69 -2.43 24.41
CA PHE A 12 11.45 -1.47 23.32
C PHE A 12 12.23 -1.82 22.04
N ALA A 13 13.50 -2.20 22.18
CA ALA A 13 14.34 -2.62 21.07
C ALA A 13 13.81 -3.90 20.41
N ALA A 14 13.36 -4.89 21.20
CA ALA A 14 12.79 -6.12 20.69
C ALA A 14 11.45 -5.89 19.98
N TYR A 15 10.62 -4.96 20.46
CA TYR A 15 9.39 -4.54 19.78
C TYR A 15 9.68 -3.86 18.44
N ASP A 16 10.67 -2.95 18.38
CA ASP A 16 11.01 -2.26 17.14
C ASP A 16 11.65 -3.21 16.11
N VAL A 17 12.52 -4.12 16.56
CA VAL A 17 13.05 -5.20 15.71
C VAL A 17 11.91 -6.09 15.22
N GLU A 18 10.99 -6.56 16.07
CA GLU A 18 9.85 -7.37 15.61
C GLU A 18 8.93 -6.59 14.65
N ARG A 19 8.72 -5.29 14.86
CA ARG A 19 7.99 -4.42 13.93
C ARG A 19 8.67 -4.35 12.56
N ARG A 20 10.00 -4.18 12.51
CA ARG A 20 10.78 -4.14 11.26
C ARG A 20 10.92 -5.51 10.59
N THR A 21 10.97 -6.58 11.37
CA THR A 21 11.18 -7.96 10.90
C THR A 21 9.88 -8.71 10.61
N ARG A 22 8.71 -8.11 10.94
CA ARG A 22 7.40 -8.65 10.57
C ARG A 22 7.35 -8.75 9.04
N LYS A 23 7.30 -9.99 8.53
CA LYS A 23 7.06 -10.33 7.12
C LYS A 23 5.66 -9.88 6.70
N GLY A 24 5.51 -8.58 6.50
CA GLY A 24 4.41 -7.96 5.78
C GLY A 24 5.05 -6.94 4.86
N SER A 25 4.76 -7.04 3.56
CA SER A 25 5.16 -6.01 2.61
C SER A 25 4.72 -4.64 3.18
N SER A 26 5.61 -3.65 3.23
CA SER A 26 5.26 -2.29 3.68
C SER A 26 4.02 -1.76 2.96
N TYR A 27 3.81 -2.18 1.71
CA TYR A 27 2.63 -1.89 0.90
C TYR A 27 1.33 -2.50 1.45
N ALA A 28 1.39 -3.67 2.10
CA ALA A 28 0.22 -4.29 2.72
C ALA A 28 -0.23 -3.51 3.97
N GLN A 29 0.70 -2.92 4.71
CA GLN A 29 0.37 -2.06 5.86
C GLN A 29 -0.28 -0.76 5.39
N VAL A 30 0.27 -0.14 4.34
CA VAL A 30 -0.34 1.05 3.69
C VAL A 30 -1.78 0.76 3.28
N ASP A 31 -2.04 -0.40 2.69
CA ASP A 31 -3.39 -0.78 2.26
C ASP A 31 -4.40 -0.85 3.42
N THR A 32 -3.93 -1.21 4.62
CA THR A 32 -4.76 -1.27 5.84
C THR A 32 -4.93 0.07 6.57
N ILE A 33 -3.98 0.99 6.43
CA ILE A 33 -3.98 2.28 7.14
C ILE A 33 -4.83 3.33 6.41
N ILE A 34 -4.84 3.27 5.07
CA ILE A 34 -5.54 4.25 4.25
C ILE A 34 -6.98 3.79 4.01
N ASP A 35 -7.95 4.66 4.32
CA ASP A 35 -9.32 4.47 3.83
C ASP A 35 -9.38 4.80 2.33
N TRP A 36 -9.42 3.76 1.50
CA TRP A 36 -9.45 3.88 0.04
C TRP A 36 -10.80 4.31 -0.52
N LYS A 37 -11.89 4.17 0.26
CA LYS A 37 -13.24 4.44 -0.21
C LYS A 37 -13.47 5.90 -0.63
N PRO A 38 -13.14 6.92 0.18
CA PRO A 38 -13.28 8.31 -0.25
C PRO A 38 -12.36 8.65 -1.44
N ILE A 39 -11.17 8.05 -1.50
CA ILE A 39 -10.22 8.25 -2.59
C ILE A 39 -10.80 7.70 -3.90
N SER A 40 -11.37 6.49 -3.88
CA SER A 40 -12.02 5.90 -5.05
C SER A 40 -13.13 6.79 -5.59
N VAL A 41 -13.98 7.35 -4.71
CA VAL A 41 -15.08 8.24 -5.12
C VAL A 41 -14.55 9.49 -5.83
N ILE A 42 -13.47 10.08 -5.33
CA ILE A 42 -12.83 11.25 -5.97
C ILE A 42 -12.23 10.84 -7.32
N ILE A 43 -11.53 9.70 -7.38
CA ILE A 43 -10.96 9.20 -8.63
C ILE A 43 -12.07 8.97 -9.65
N ASP A 44 -13.16 8.30 -9.30
CA ASP A 44 -14.27 8.00 -10.20
C ASP A 44 -14.96 9.27 -10.71
N LYS A 45 -14.94 10.36 -9.92
CA LYS A 45 -15.45 11.67 -10.36
C LYS A 45 -14.62 12.27 -11.49
N TYR A 46 -13.29 12.18 -11.41
CA TYR A 46 -12.38 12.87 -12.34
C TYR A 46 -11.81 11.96 -13.43
N TYR A 47 -11.71 10.66 -13.19
CA TYR A 47 -11.21 9.65 -14.10
C TYR A 47 -12.37 9.00 -14.85
N GLN A 48 -12.73 9.59 -15.98
CA GLN A 48 -13.72 9.00 -16.89
C GLN A 48 -13.07 7.88 -17.70
N LYS A 49 -13.50 6.64 -17.45
CA LYS A 49 -13.04 5.42 -18.14
C LYS A 49 -13.34 5.55 -19.64
N ARG A 50 -12.39 6.02 -20.45
CA ARG A 50 -12.53 6.04 -21.91
C ARG A 50 -12.37 4.63 -22.44
N ALA A 51 -13.32 4.19 -23.27
CA ALA A 51 -13.18 2.93 -23.99
C ALA A 51 -11.88 2.96 -24.80
N SER A 52 -11.03 1.95 -24.59
CA SER A 52 -9.84 1.80 -25.42
C SER A 52 -10.27 1.52 -26.85
N ALA A 53 -9.58 2.11 -27.84
CA ALA A 53 -9.83 1.84 -29.25
C ALA A 53 -9.69 0.34 -29.61
N SER A 54 -9.00 -0.43 -28.76
CA SER A 54 -8.81 -1.88 -28.87
C SER A 54 -9.91 -2.73 -28.20
N GLY A 55 -10.98 -2.13 -27.67
CA GLY A 55 -12.06 -2.85 -26.97
C GLY A 55 -11.68 -3.39 -25.58
N GLN A 56 -10.48 -3.06 -25.10
CA GLN A 56 -10.01 -3.49 -23.78
C GLN A 56 -10.73 -2.68 -22.68
N LYS A 57 -11.21 -3.37 -21.64
CA LYS A 57 -11.84 -2.71 -20.49
C LYS A 57 -10.83 -1.74 -19.86
N PRO A 58 -11.20 -0.48 -19.62
CA PRO A 58 -10.33 0.47 -18.96
C PRO A 58 -9.89 -0.06 -17.59
N TYR A 59 -8.62 0.13 -17.24
CA TYR A 59 -8.13 -0.22 -15.91
C TYR A 59 -8.93 0.53 -14.83
N ASP A 60 -9.03 -0.09 -13.66
CA ASP A 60 -9.67 0.57 -12.53
C ASP A 60 -8.85 1.78 -12.07
N GLY A 61 -9.52 2.91 -11.83
CA GLY A 61 -8.87 4.18 -11.51
C GLY A 61 -8.10 4.09 -10.19
N LEU A 62 -8.65 3.39 -9.19
CA LEU A 62 -7.99 3.18 -7.91
C LEU A 62 -6.73 2.32 -8.07
N LEU A 63 -6.77 1.30 -8.93
CA LEU A 63 -5.61 0.46 -9.24
C LEU A 63 -4.48 1.30 -9.88
N LEU A 64 -4.80 2.10 -10.90
CA LEU A 64 -3.83 2.98 -11.55
C LEU A 64 -3.21 3.97 -10.55
N PHE A 65 -4.03 4.56 -9.69
CA PHE A 65 -3.56 5.45 -8.64
C PHE A 65 -2.59 4.76 -7.68
N LYS A 66 -2.90 3.54 -7.22
CA LYS A 66 -2.00 2.75 -6.36
C LYS A 66 -0.66 2.43 -7.06
N MET A 67 -0.69 2.09 -8.35
CA MET A 67 0.54 1.85 -9.13
C MET A 67 1.43 3.11 -9.19
N LEU A 68 0.84 4.28 -9.46
CA LEU A 68 1.55 5.56 -9.49
C LEU A 68 2.13 5.93 -8.12
N LEU A 69 1.36 5.71 -7.04
CA LEU A 69 1.79 5.98 -5.67
C LEU A 69 3.05 5.18 -5.31
N ILE A 70 3.08 3.89 -5.65
CA ILE A 70 4.24 3.02 -5.45
C ILE A 70 5.44 3.49 -6.29
N GLY A 71 5.20 3.89 -7.55
CA GLY A 71 6.24 4.42 -8.43
C GLY A 71 6.90 5.67 -7.86
N MET A 72 6.10 6.63 -7.37
CA MET A 72 6.61 7.85 -6.75
C MET A 72 7.45 7.57 -5.50
N TRP A 73 6.98 6.70 -4.61
CA TRP A 73 7.73 6.37 -3.40
C TRP A 73 9.07 5.70 -3.69
N ASN A 74 9.13 4.77 -4.65
CA ASN A 74 10.40 4.15 -5.01
C ASN A 74 11.36 5.14 -5.67
N LEU A 75 10.85 6.10 -6.45
CA LEU A 75 11.66 7.12 -7.10
C LEU A 75 12.30 8.08 -6.08
N THR A 76 11.55 8.52 -5.05
CA THR A 76 12.07 9.43 -4.02
C THR A 76 13.25 8.82 -3.25
N ASN A 77 13.23 7.51 -2.98
CA ASN A 77 14.30 6.83 -2.25
C ASN A 77 15.64 6.78 -3.01
N LEU A 78 15.64 6.97 -4.35
CA LEU A 78 16.86 6.94 -5.16
C LEU A 78 17.60 8.29 -5.21
N TYR A 79 16.95 9.40 -4.84
CA TYR A 79 17.57 10.73 -4.84
C TYR A 79 18.04 11.18 -3.44
N THR A 80 17.81 10.36 -2.41
CA THR A 80 18.14 10.66 -1.00
C THR A 80 19.24 9.76 -0.44
N THR A 81 19.99 9.04 -1.28
CA THR A 81 21.15 8.21 -0.91
C THR A 81 22.40 8.76 -1.58
#